data_AF-A0A1E5NZ03-F1
#
_entry.id   AF-A0A1E5NZ03-F1
#
_cell.length_a   1.000
_cell.length_b   1.000
_cell.length_c   1.000
_cell.angle_alpha   90.00
_cell.angle_beta   90.00
_cell.angle_gamma   90.00
#
_symmetry.space_group_name_H-M   'P 1'
#
loop_
_entity.id
_entity.type
_entity.pdbx_description
1 polymer ?
#
loop_
_entity_poly.entity_id
_entity_poly.type
_entity_poly.pdbx_seq_one_letter_code
_entity_poly.pdbx_strand_id
1 'polypeptide(L)'
;MPATSKAPLDADEERVTRAQRLLIQLGAALVHRPFDTGTHERLRAFLADDADDVLASLAVLQQRPETELRQRIAELAGHRLFVGGAA
;
A
#
# COMPACT_ATOMS: atom_id res chain seq x y z
N MET A 1 0.56 -13.05 25.93
CA MET A 1 1.23 -12.80 24.63
C MET A 1 1.42 -11.29 24.53
N PRO A 2 2.64 -10.74 24.60
CA PRO A 2 2.80 -9.29 24.50
C PRO A 2 2.49 -8.86 23.07
N ALA A 3 1.59 -7.90 22.91
CA ALA A 3 1.28 -7.28 21.64
C ALA A 3 2.55 -6.57 21.14
N THR A 4 3.17 -7.10 20.10
CA THR A 4 4.21 -6.39 19.35
C THR A 4 3.58 -5.11 18.79
N SER A 5 3.96 -3.97 19.37
CA SER A 5 3.64 -2.66 18.82
C SER A 5 4.20 -2.59 17.40
N LYS A 6 3.31 -2.73 16.41
CA LYS A 6 3.65 -2.62 14.99
C LYS A 6 4.36 -1.29 14.78
N ALA A 7 5.56 -1.33 14.20
CA ALA A 7 6.25 -0.10 13.82
C ALA A 7 5.31 0.76 12.95
N PRO A 8 5.26 2.08 13.14
CA PRO A 8 4.45 2.94 12.29
C PRO A 8 4.98 2.88 10.85
N LEU A 9 4.08 2.95 9.87
CA LEU A 9 4.46 3.11 8.46
C LEU A 9 5.14 4.46 8.26
N ASP A 10 6.09 4.52 7.34
CA ASP A 10 6.57 5.80 6.84
C ASP A 10 5.55 6.45 5.88
N ALA A 11 5.82 7.69 5.47
CA ALA A 11 4.87 8.47 4.67
C ALA A 11 4.58 7.83 3.30
N ASP A 12 5.58 7.22 2.65
CA ASP A 12 5.40 6.59 1.35
C ASP A 12 4.67 5.26 1.49
N GLU A 13 5.05 4.46 2.49
CA GLU A 13 4.37 3.22 2.85
C GLU A 13 2.90 3.46 3.20
N GLU A 14 2.61 4.50 3.99
CA GLU A 14 1.26 4.86 4.38
C GLU A 14 0.44 5.32 3.18
N ARG A 15 0.99 6.21 2.33
CA ARG A 15 0.31 6.71 1.14
C ARG A 15 -0.06 5.57 0.20
N VAL A 16 0.88 4.68 -0.09
CA VAL A 16 0.65 3.50 -0.95
C VAL A 16 -0.35 2.55 -0.33
N THR A 17 -0.25 2.27 0.97
CA THR A 17 -1.19 1.38 1.68
C THR A 17 -2.61 1.95 1.67
N ARG A 18 -2.76 3.27 1.86
CA ARG A 18 -4.06 3.96 1.83
C ARG A 18 -4.68 3.90 0.43
N ALA A 19 -3.89 4.21 -0.60
CA ALA A 19 -4.32 4.14 -1.99
C ALA A 19 -4.75 2.72 -2.38
N GLN A 20 -3.96 1.70 -2.02
CA GLN A 20 -4.31 0.30 -2.28
C GLN A 20 -5.67 -0.07 -1.68
N ARG A 21 -5.93 0.30 -0.42
CA ARG A 21 -7.22 0.00 0.25
C ARG A 21 -8.39 0.69 -0.46
N LEU A 22 -8.22 1.96 -0.83
CA LEU A 22 -9.23 2.71 -1.56
C LEU A 22 -9.52 2.07 -2.92
N LEU A 23 -8.48 1.74 -3.69
CA LEU A 23 -8.61 1.13 -5.01
C LEU A 23 -9.28 -0.25 -4.97
N ILE A 24 -9.00 -1.07 -3.95
CA ILE A 24 -9.70 -2.34 -3.74
C ILE A 24 -11.20 -2.11 -3.50
N GLN A 25 -11.56 -1.13 -2.67
CA GLN A 25 -12.97 -0.80 -2.40
C GLN A 25 -13.67 -0.29 -3.65
N LEU A 26 -13.03 0.58 -4.43
CA LEU A 26 -13.57 1.09 -5.70
C LEU A 26 -13.73 -0.04 -6.72
N GLY A 27 -12.74 -0.92 -6.86
CA GLY A 27 -12.81 -2.08 -7.74
C GLY A 27 -13.98 -3.00 -7.39
N ALA A 28 -14.14 -3.32 -6.09
CA ALA A 28 -15.27 -4.12 -5.63
C ALA A 28 -16.63 -3.43 -5.90
N ALA A 29 -16.72 -2.12 -5.68
CA ALA A 29 -17.93 -1.34 -5.94
C ALA A 29 -18.28 -1.32 -7.43
N LEU A 30 -17.30 -1.15 -8.33
CA LEU A 30 -17.50 -1.16 -9.78
C LEU A 30 -17.97 -2.53 -10.29
N VAL A 31 -17.48 -3.62 -9.70
CA VAL A 31 -17.96 -4.97 -10.05
C VAL A 31 -19.43 -5.16 -9.66
N HIS A 32 -19.83 -4.68 -8.48
CA HIS A 32 -21.19 -4.85 -7.99
C HIS A 32 -22.18 -3.85 -8.59
N ARG A 33 -21.75 -2.61 -8.86
CA ARG A 33 -22.58 -1.50 -9.35
C ARG A 33 -21.80 -0.70 -10.40
N PRO A 34 -21.68 -1.20 -11.64
CA PRO A 34 -20.77 -0.64 -12.65
C PRO A 34 -21.13 0.77 -13.11
N PHE A 35 -22.39 1.20 -12.93
CA PHE A 35 -22.86 2.52 -13.33
C PHE A 35 -23.21 3.42 -12.13
N ASP A 36 -22.71 3.08 -10.95
CA ASP A 36 -22.87 3.92 -9.76
C ASP A 36 -22.04 5.20 -9.89
N THR A 37 -22.73 6.33 -10.06
CA THR A 37 -22.09 7.63 -10.31
C THR A 37 -21.20 8.08 -9.15
N GLY A 38 -21.58 7.78 -7.90
CA GLY A 38 -20.76 8.11 -6.73
C GLY A 38 -19.43 7.35 -6.70
N THR A 39 -19.42 6.10 -7.14
CA THR A 39 -18.18 5.32 -7.29
C THR A 39 -17.28 5.91 -8.38
N HIS A 40 -17.86 6.32 -9.51
CA HIS A 40 -17.13 6.99 -10.59
C HIS A 40 -16.56 8.35 -10.16
N GLU A 41 -17.30 9.14 -9.40
CA GLU A 41 -16.83 10.41 -8.85
C GLU A 41 -15.64 10.22 -7.90
N ARG A 42 -15.70 9.23 -7.01
CA ARG A 42 -14.59 8.90 -6.10
C ARG A 42 -13.37 8.40 -6.85
N LEU A 43 -13.54 7.58 -7.89
CA LEU A 43 -12.45 7.16 -8.75
C LEU A 43 -11.84 8.36 -9.48
N ARG A 44 -12.67 9.26 -10.02
CA ARG A 44 -12.21 10.49 -10.68
C ARG A 44 -11.42 11.38 -9.74
N ALA A 45 -11.87 11.57 -8.50
CA ALA A 45 -11.17 12.36 -7.49
C ALA A 45 -9.79 11.74 -7.18
N PHE A 46 -9.74 10.43 -6.93
CA PHE A 46 -8.45 9.74 -6.72
C PHE A 46 -7.48 9.94 -7.89
N LEU A 47 -7.97 9.80 -9.12
CA LEU A 47 -7.15 9.98 -10.33
C LEU A 47 -6.67 11.42 -10.51
N ALA A 48 -7.46 12.41 -10.10
CA ALA A 48 -7.12 13.82 -10.25
C ALA A 48 -6.21 14.35 -9.15
N ASP A 49 -6.42 13.89 -7.91
CA ASP A 49 -5.87 14.55 -6.73
C ASP A 49 -4.79 13.69 -6.03
N ASP A 50 -4.88 12.36 -6.09
CA ASP A 50 -4.02 11.46 -5.31
C ASP A 50 -3.04 10.64 -6.16
N ALA A 51 -3.39 10.34 -7.42
CA ALA A 51 -2.68 9.34 -8.21
C ALA A 51 -1.20 9.68 -8.45
N ASP A 52 -0.87 10.94 -8.75
CA ASP A 52 0.51 11.35 -9.02
C ASP A 52 1.40 11.21 -7.78
N ASP A 53 0.91 11.61 -6.61
CA ASP A 53 1.62 11.47 -5.35
C ASP A 53 1.82 9.99 -4.97
N VAL A 54 0.82 9.15 -5.24
CA VAL A 54 0.93 7.70 -5.02
C VAL A 54 1.97 7.08 -5.95
N LEU A 55 1.99 7.48 -7.22
CA LEU A 55 2.99 7.03 -8.20
C LEU A 55 4.40 7.48 -7.80
N ALA A 56 4.56 8.71 -7.30
CA ALA A 56 5.82 9.19 -6.77
C ALA A 56 6.30 8.35 -5.57
N SER A 57 5.43 8.06 -4.60
CA SER A 57 5.76 7.17 -3.48
C SER A 57 6.11 5.76 -3.94
N LEU A 58 5.38 5.20 -4.91
CA LEU A 58 5.73 3.89 -5.47
C LEU A 58 7.12 3.89 -6.10
N ALA A 59 7.49 4.95 -6.82
CA ALA A 59 8.82 5.09 -7.39
C ALA A 59 9.90 5.13 -6.31
N VAL A 60 9.67 5.87 -5.22
CA VAL A 60 10.58 5.90 -4.05
C VAL A 60 10.73 4.51 -3.44
N LEU A 61 9.62 3.80 -3.19
CA LEU A 61 9.65 2.46 -2.62
C LEU A 61 10.37 1.45 -3.53
N GLN A 62 10.21 1.57 -4.86
CA GLN A 62 10.90 0.70 -5.83
C GLN A 62 12.42 0.93 -5.88
N GLN A 63 12.89 2.13 -5.51
CA GLN A 63 14.32 2.43 -5.45
C GLN A 63 14.99 1.90 -4.18
N ARG A 64 14.22 1.47 -3.17
CA ARG A 64 14.78 0.94 -1.92
C ARG A 64 15.47 -0.41 -2.17
N PRO A 65 16.67 -0.64 -1.61
CA PRO A 65 17.32 -1.94 -1.67
C PRO A 65 16.43 -3.05 -1.09
N GLU A 66 16.48 -4.24 -1.70
CA GLU A 66 15.69 -5.38 -1.22
C GLU A 66 15.98 -5.73 0.25
N THR A 67 17.23 -5.56 0.70
CA THR A 67 17.62 -5.77 2.10
C THR A 67 16.89 -4.84 3.06
N GLU A 68 16.71 -3.58 2.68
CA GLU A 68 15.97 -2.59 3.44
C GLU A 68 14.49 -2.95 3.48
N LEU A 69 13.89 -3.29 2.33
CA LEU A 69 12.48 -3.71 2.26
C LEU A 69 12.20 -4.94 3.13
N ARG A 70 13.10 -5.94 3.14
CA ARG A 70 12.95 -7.14 3.98
C ARG A 70 13.06 -6.81 5.47
N GLN A 71 14.00 -5.96 5.87
CA GLN A 71 14.10 -5.49 7.25
C GLN A 71 12.81 -4.78 7.66
N ARG A 72 12.31 -3.92 6.77
CA ARG A 72 11.13 -3.13 7.02
C ARG A 72 9.87 -3.98 7.17
N ILE A 73 9.69 -4.98 6.31
CA ILE A 73 8.60 -5.96 6.46
C ILE A 73 8.74 -6.75 7.77
N ALA A 74 9.95 -7.14 8.16
CA ALA A 74 10.18 -7.85 9.42
C ALA A 74 9.78 -7.02 10.65
N GLU A 75 10.09 -5.71 10.64
CA GLU A 75 9.66 -4.75 11.66
C GLU A 75 8.12 -4.63 11.73
N LEU A 76 7.47 -4.51 10.57
CA LEU A 76 6.01 -4.35 10.47
C LEU A 76 5.24 -5.64 10.83
N ALA A 77 5.79 -6.81 10.48
CA ALA A 77 5.19 -8.12 10.75
C ALA A 77 5.49 -8.63 12.17
N GLY A 78 6.43 -8.01 12.90
CA GLY A 78 6.79 -8.40 14.26
C GLY A 78 7.61 -9.69 14.36
N HIS A 79 8.13 -10.21 13.23
CA HIS A 79 8.96 -11.40 13.16
C HIS A 79 10.08 -11.23 12.13
N ARG A 80 11.26 -11.81 12.39
CA ARG A 80 12.33 -11.89 11.39
C ARG A 80 11.83 -12.69 10.19
N LEU A 81 11.79 -12.06 9.01
CA LEU A 81 11.55 -12.78 7.77
C LEU A 81 12.62 -13.88 7.61
N PHE A 82 12.17 -15.07 7.25
CA PHE A 82 13.06 -16.21 7.01
C PHE A 82 14.01 -15.89 5.87
N VAL A 83 15.32 -15.86 6.14
CA VAL A 83 16.38 -15.70 5.13
C VAL A 83 16.62 -17.08 4.52
N GLY A 84 15.69 -17.54 3.68
CA GLY A 84 15.73 -18.86 3.07
C GLY A 84 16.40 -18.86 1.71
N GLY A 85 17.69 -19.22 1.68
CA GLY A 85 18.38 -20.02 0.66
C GLY A 85 18.42 -19.51 -0.78
N ALA A 86 19.57 -18.97 -1.18
CA ALA A 86 20.03 -19.14 -2.56
C ALA A 86 20.14 -20.65 -2.84
N ALA A 87 19.48 -21.11 -3.91
CA ALA A 87 19.72 -22.40 -4.53
C ALA A 87 20.30 -22.14 -5.92
#